data_AF-A0A1D6NHW7-F1
#
_entry.id   AF-A0A1D6NHW7-F1
#
_cell.length_a   1.000
_cell.length_b   1.000
_cell.length_c   1.000
_cell.angle_alpha   90.00
_cell.angle_beta   90.00
_cell.angle_gamma   90.00
#
_symmetry.space_group_name_H-M   'P 1'
#
loop_
_entity.id
_entity.type
_entity.pdbx_description
1 polymer ?
#
loop_
_entity_poly.entity_id
_entity_poly.type
_entity_poly.pdbx_seq_one_letter_code
_entity_poly.pdbx_strand_id
1 'polypeptide(L)'
;MQQLARRHSQKIIDENQKLRSDLEAKMNDLDVRSKQLDEIAAKSDYDRRSLEQEKQKNAIKSSHLKLATLEQQKADENVLKLVEEQKREKHAALKKILMLEQQLDAKQKLELEIQQLKGKLKVMEHMPGDEDSASKNKINELSEALQEKIDELDGMESLNQTLVIKESKSNIELQEARKELENGLLDLSGGQTHIGIKRMGELDLKAFSKACQKERTENAEVTAAFLCSKWEAEIKNPDWHPFRVVTIDGKEMAIIEDDAKLRALKEEHGEEIYAMVTKALLETNEYKSKGSYPVGELWNFKENRKVTLKEAVQFVLRQWRTNRRKR
;
A
#
# COMPACT_ATOMS: atom_id res chain seq x y z
N MET A 1 25.84 87.46 -70.06
CA MET A 1 26.68 86.38 -69.50
C MET A 1 26.38 86.12 -68.01
N GLN A 2 26.45 87.11 -67.11
CA GLN A 2 26.21 86.92 -65.65
C GLN A 2 24.83 86.36 -65.25
N GLN A 3 23.72 86.78 -65.88
CA GLN A 3 22.38 86.29 -65.54
C GLN A 3 22.14 84.82 -65.89
N LEU A 4 22.73 84.32 -66.98
CA LEU A 4 22.59 82.93 -67.43
C LEU A 4 23.33 81.97 -66.49
N ALA A 5 24.55 82.36 -66.08
CA ALA A 5 25.33 81.65 -65.07
C ALA A 5 24.60 81.59 -63.71
N ARG A 6 23.97 82.70 -63.27
CA ARG A 6 23.16 82.72 -62.04
C ARG A 6 21.96 81.77 -62.09
N ARG A 7 21.22 81.73 -63.21
CA ARG A 7 20.08 80.78 -63.38
C ARG A 7 20.55 79.33 -63.39
N HIS A 8 21.68 79.04 -64.02
CA HIS A 8 22.25 77.69 -64.05
C HIS A 8 22.70 77.24 -62.66
N SER A 9 23.42 78.09 -61.91
CA SER A 9 23.77 77.81 -60.52
C SER A 9 22.55 77.62 -59.62
N GLN A 10 21.49 78.42 -59.79
CA GLN A 10 20.25 78.25 -59.01
C GLN A 10 19.59 76.90 -59.28
N LYS A 11 19.47 76.47 -60.55
CA LYS A 11 18.96 75.14 -60.89
C LYS A 11 19.76 74.01 -60.24
N ILE A 12 21.09 74.12 -60.24
CA ILE A 12 21.97 73.13 -59.61
C ILE A 12 21.75 73.10 -58.09
N ILE A 13 21.54 74.25 -57.45
CA ILE A 13 21.23 74.35 -56.02
C ILE A 13 19.88 73.68 -55.73
N ASP A 14 18.84 74.00 -56.51
CA ASP A 14 17.51 73.44 -56.34
C ASP A 14 17.49 71.91 -56.56
N GLU A 15 18.21 71.41 -57.57
CA GLU A 15 18.38 69.98 -57.83
C GLU A 15 19.16 69.27 -56.72
N ASN A 16 20.24 69.87 -56.22
CA ASN A 16 20.97 69.32 -55.08
C ASN A 16 20.12 69.30 -53.80
N GLN A 17 19.31 70.33 -53.58
CA GLN A 17 18.39 70.39 -52.44
C GLN A 17 17.32 69.30 -52.55
N LYS A 18 16.76 69.09 -53.75
CA LYS A 18 15.83 68.00 -54.01
C LYS A 18 16.48 66.62 -53.81
N LEU A 19 17.68 66.40 -54.33
CA LEU A 19 18.44 65.16 -54.12
C LEU A 19 18.74 64.90 -52.64
N ARG A 20 19.06 65.94 -51.86
CA ARG A 20 19.25 65.84 -50.41
C ARG A 20 17.95 65.43 -49.72
N SER A 21 16.82 66.06 -50.05
CA SER A 21 15.51 65.68 -49.50
C SER A 21 15.12 64.24 -49.87
N ASP A 22 15.37 63.81 -51.11
CA ASP A 22 15.10 62.43 -51.54
C ASP A 22 16.02 61.42 -50.84
N LEU A 23 17.30 61.76 -50.62
CA LEU A 23 18.23 60.95 -49.84
C LEU A 23 17.78 60.84 -48.39
N GLU A 24 17.40 61.95 -47.76
CA GLU A 24 16.90 61.98 -46.38
C GLU A 24 15.62 61.16 -46.23
N ALA A 25 14.69 61.26 -47.18
CA ALA A 25 13.47 60.44 -47.21
C ALA A 25 13.78 58.94 -47.32
N LYS A 26 14.71 58.54 -48.20
CA LYS A 26 15.15 57.14 -48.32
C LYS A 26 15.87 56.64 -47.08
N MET A 27 16.68 57.50 -46.44
CA MET A 27 17.39 57.17 -45.21
C MET A 27 16.40 56.90 -44.07
N ASN A 28 15.36 57.72 -43.96
CA ASN A 28 14.27 57.53 -43.00
C ASN A 28 13.45 56.26 -43.30
N ASP A 29 13.14 55.97 -44.57
CA ASP A 29 12.42 54.73 -44.94
C ASP A 29 13.25 53.47 -44.62
N LEU A 30 14.57 53.51 -44.85
CA LEU A 30 15.48 52.43 -44.47
C LEU A 30 15.57 52.25 -42.95
N ASP A 31 15.59 53.34 -42.18
CA ASP A 31 15.60 53.27 -40.71
C ASP A 31 14.31 52.62 -40.17
N VAL A 32 13.14 52.98 -40.72
CA VAL A 32 11.86 52.36 -40.37
C VAL A 32 11.85 50.88 -40.72
N ARG A 33 12.31 50.49 -41.92
CA ARG A 33 12.40 49.07 -42.31
C ARG A 33 13.39 48.28 -41.45
N SER A 34 14.52 48.88 -41.06
CA SER A 34 15.47 48.24 -40.15
C SER A 34 14.81 47.91 -38.81
N LYS A 35 14.09 48.87 -38.22
CA LYS A 35 13.36 48.66 -36.96
C LYS A 35 12.31 47.55 -37.08
N GLN A 36 11.56 47.51 -38.18
CA GLN A 36 10.58 46.45 -38.43
C GLN A 36 11.24 45.06 -38.56
N LEU A 37 12.39 44.98 -39.23
CA LEU A 37 13.14 43.73 -39.35
C LEU A 37 13.66 43.26 -37.98
N ASP A 38 14.15 44.18 -37.14
CA ASP A 38 14.60 43.87 -35.79
C ASP A 38 13.44 43.34 -34.92
N GLU A 39 12.25 43.95 -35.01
CA GLU A 39 11.04 43.47 -34.32
C GLU A 39 10.61 42.07 -34.77
N ILE A 40 10.62 41.81 -36.09
CA ILE A 40 10.27 40.49 -36.65
C ILE A 40 11.31 39.43 -36.21
N ALA A 41 12.59 39.77 -36.23
CA ALA A 41 13.67 38.88 -35.78
C ALA A 41 13.50 38.52 -34.30
N ALA A 42 13.23 39.51 -33.44
CA ALA A 42 12.99 39.30 -32.01
C ALA A 42 11.78 38.39 -31.77
N LYS A 43 10.68 38.58 -32.51
CA LYS A 43 9.47 37.75 -32.38
C LYS A 43 9.69 36.31 -32.86
N SER A 44 10.36 36.14 -33.99
CA SER A 44 10.74 34.82 -34.51
C SER A 44 11.61 34.03 -33.54
N ASP A 45 12.59 34.70 -32.92
CA ASP A 45 13.44 34.07 -31.90
C ASP A 45 12.67 33.68 -30.65
N TYR A 46 11.71 34.49 -30.21
CA TYR A 46 10.81 34.15 -29.12
C TYR A 46 9.97 32.91 -29.44
N ASP A 47 9.31 32.91 -30.61
CA ASP A 47 8.46 31.80 -31.05
C ASP A 47 9.27 30.50 -31.19
N ARG A 48 10.50 30.58 -31.72
CA ARG A 48 11.42 29.44 -31.82
C ARG A 48 11.78 28.86 -30.46
N ARG A 49 12.10 29.70 -29.46
CA ARG A 49 12.40 29.25 -28.09
C ARG A 49 11.18 28.64 -27.43
N SER A 50 10.00 29.24 -27.62
CA SER A 50 8.73 28.73 -27.10
C SER A 50 8.41 27.34 -27.66
N LEU A 51 8.55 27.16 -28.98
CA LEU A 51 8.32 25.88 -29.64
C LEU A 51 9.29 24.80 -29.13
N GLU A 52 10.56 25.14 -28.93
CA GLU A 52 11.55 24.19 -28.41
C GLU A 52 11.23 23.75 -26.97
N GLN A 53 10.80 24.68 -26.12
CA GLN A 53 10.33 24.36 -24.76
C GLN A 53 9.11 23.42 -24.79
N GLU A 54 8.16 23.65 -25.70
CA GLU A 54 6.97 22.79 -25.79
C GLU A 54 7.31 21.39 -26.34
N LYS A 55 8.27 21.28 -27.27
CA LYS A 55 8.81 19.99 -27.71
C LYS A 55 9.45 19.22 -26.56
N GLN A 56 10.26 19.88 -25.74
CA GLN A 56 10.88 19.27 -24.56
C GLN A 56 9.81 18.82 -23.54
N LYS A 57 8.82 19.66 -23.26
CA LYS A 57 7.69 19.29 -22.39
C LYS A 57 6.93 18.08 -22.94
N ASN A 58 6.65 18.04 -24.24
CA ASN A 58 5.95 16.92 -24.86
C ASN A 58 6.79 15.63 -24.85
N ALA A 59 8.11 15.71 -25.03
CA ALA A 59 9.00 14.57 -24.89
C ALA A 59 8.97 14.01 -23.46
N ILE A 60 9.03 14.88 -22.45
CA ILE A 60 8.93 14.50 -21.03
C ILE A 60 7.57 13.86 -20.73
N LYS A 61 6.46 14.47 -21.16
CA LYS A 61 5.10 13.92 -21.03
C LYS A 61 4.98 12.53 -21.67
N SER A 62 5.52 12.37 -22.89
CA SER A 62 5.52 11.08 -23.60
C SER A 62 6.29 10.00 -22.84
N SER A 63 7.46 10.35 -22.26
CA SER A 63 8.23 9.45 -21.41
C SER A 63 7.47 9.03 -20.15
N HIS A 64 6.84 9.98 -19.45
CA HIS A 64 6.02 9.70 -18.27
C HIS A 64 4.82 8.81 -18.61
N LEU A 65 4.13 9.05 -19.74
CA LEU A 65 3.02 8.21 -20.18
C LEU A 65 3.46 6.77 -20.46
N LYS A 66 4.62 6.57 -21.10
CA LYS A 66 5.19 5.23 -21.32
C LYS A 66 5.51 4.54 -19.99
N LEU A 67 6.13 5.26 -19.05
CA LEU A 67 6.43 4.72 -17.72
C LEU A 67 5.16 4.33 -16.97
N ALA A 68 4.13 5.18 -16.98
CA ALA A 68 2.85 4.90 -16.36
C ALA A 68 2.17 3.68 -16.97
N THR A 69 2.23 3.53 -18.30
CA THR A 69 1.66 2.36 -19.00
C THR A 69 2.36 1.07 -18.60
N LEU A 70 3.70 1.09 -18.51
CA LEU A 70 4.48 -0.07 -18.07
C LEU A 70 4.17 -0.44 -16.60
N GLU A 71 4.00 0.55 -15.73
CA GLU A 71 3.68 0.31 -14.33
C GLU A 71 2.26 -0.24 -14.16
N GLN A 72 1.30 0.26 -14.96
CA GLN A 72 -0.06 -0.28 -15.01
C GLN A 72 -0.05 -1.75 -15.45
N GLN A 73 0.69 -2.09 -16.53
CA GLN A 73 0.78 -3.47 -17.01
C GLN A 73 1.35 -4.42 -15.95
N LYS A 74 2.37 -3.98 -15.20
CA LYS A 74 2.91 -4.79 -14.07
C LYS A 74 1.88 -4.95 -12.96
N ALA A 75 1.14 -3.89 -12.63
CA ALA A 75 0.08 -3.95 -11.63
C ALA A 75 -1.00 -4.96 -12.05
N ASP A 76 -1.43 -4.91 -13.30
CA ASP A 76 -2.43 -5.84 -13.86
C ASP A 76 -1.94 -7.29 -13.82
N GLU A 77 -0.68 -7.55 -14.16
CA GLU A 77 -0.06 -8.88 -14.08
C GLU A 77 0.00 -9.39 -12.62
N ASN A 78 0.33 -8.53 -11.68
CA ASN A 78 0.34 -8.87 -10.26
C ASN A 78 -1.06 -9.20 -9.73
N VAL A 79 -2.08 -8.44 -10.14
CA VAL A 79 -3.48 -8.71 -9.79
C VAL A 79 -3.91 -10.07 -10.35
N LEU A 80 -3.56 -10.39 -11.60
CA LEU A 80 -3.87 -11.69 -12.19
C LEU A 80 -3.25 -12.85 -11.40
N LYS A 81 -1.96 -12.74 -11.02
CA LYS A 81 -1.29 -13.74 -10.17
C LYS A 81 -1.99 -13.92 -8.82
N LEU A 82 -2.39 -12.82 -8.19
CA LEU A 82 -3.12 -12.85 -6.91
C LEU A 82 -4.47 -13.56 -7.04
N VAL A 83 -5.21 -13.28 -8.12
CA VAL A 83 -6.51 -13.92 -8.39
C VAL A 83 -6.35 -15.43 -8.63
N GLU A 84 -5.30 -15.85 -9.35
CA GLU A 84 -5.01 -17.27 -9.54
C GLU A 84 -4.65 -17.98 -8.23
N GLU A 85 -3.83 -17.34 -7.40
CA GLU A 85 -3.44 -17.88 -6.09
C GLU A 85 -4.66 -18.01 -5.18
N GLN A 86 -5.50 -16.98 -5.11
CA GLN A 86 -6.76 -17.03 -4.37
C GLN A 86 -7.69 -18.15 -4.87
N LYS A 87 -7.78 -18.38 -6.18
CA LYS A 87 -8.57 -19.50 -6.75
C LYS A 87 -8.02 -20.85 -6.31
N ARG A 88 -6.69 -21.03 -6.29
CA ARG A 88 -6.05 -22.27 -5.84
C ARG A 88 -6.29 -22.50 -4.35
N GLU A 89 -6.11 -21.47 -3.53
CA GLU A 89 -6.39 -21.53 -2.09
C GLU A 89 -7.85 -21.87 -1.80
N LYS A 90 -8.78 -21.20 -2.49
CA LYS A 90 -10.23 -21.49 -2.38
C LYS A 90 -10.54 -22.95 -2.75
N HIS A 91 -9.97 -23.45 -3.83
CA HIS A 91 -10.19 -24.84 -4.25
C HIS A 91 -9.60 -25.84 -3.24
N ALA A 92 -8.41 -25.58 -2.70
CA ALA A 92 -7.81 -26.39 -1.66
C ALA A 92 -8.65 -26.39 -0.37
N ALA A 93 -9.17 -25.23 0.03
CA ALA A 93 -10.05 -25.10 1.19
C ALA A 93 -11.37 -25.88 0.98
N LEU A 94 -12.03 -25.75 -0.18
CA LEU A 94 -13.24 -26.51 -0.49
C LEU A 94 -12.99 -28.03 -0.47
N LYS A 95 -11.87 -28.48 -1.04
CA LYS A 95 -11.48 -29.90 -0.99
C LYS A 95 -11.27 -30.38 0.44
N LYS A 96 -10.69 -29.54 1.31
CA LYS A 96 -10.50 -29.86 2.73
C LYS A 96 -11.83 -29.93 3.48
N ILE A 97 -12.76 -29.01 3.23
CA ILE A 97 -14.11 -29.01 3.79
C ILE A 97 -14.83 -30.31 3.42
N LEU A 98 -14.85 -30.66 2.14
CA LEU A 98 -15.48 -31.90 1.67
C LEU A 98 -14.90 -33.15 2.36
N MET A 99 -13.58 -33.19 2.54
CA MET A 99 -12.92 -34.31 3.22
C MET A 99 -13.29 -34.38 4.71
N LEU A 100 -13.44 -33.23 5.37
CA LEU A 100 -13.88 -33.14 6.76
C LEU A 100 -15.36 -33.52 6.92
N GLU A 101 -16.23 -33.13 5.99
CA GLU A 101 -17.63 -33.56 5.95
C GLU A 101 -17.74 -35.08 5.85
N GLN A 102 -16.97 -35.71 4.94
CA GLN A 102 -16.92 -37.17 4.83
C GLN A 102 -16.44 -37.87 6.12
N GLN A 103 -15.44 -37.29 6.80
CA GLN A 103 -14.95 -37.82 8.08
C GLN A 103 -15.99 -37.66 9.19
N LEU A 104 -16.72 -36.54 9.21
CA LEU A 104 -17.80 -36.30 10.16
C LEU A 104 -18.96 -37.27 9.95
N ASP A 105 -19.38 -37.49 8.69
CA ASP A 105 -20.43 -38.45 8.35
C ASP A 105 -20.03 -39.88 8.75
N ALA A 106 -18.77 -40.26 8.53
CA ALA A 106 -18.24 -41.55 8.96
C ALA A 106 -18.25 -41.70 10.49
N LYS A 107 -17.87 -40.66 11.23
CA LYS A 107 -17.96 -40.63 12.69
C LYS A 107 -19.39 -40.83 13.16
N GLN A 108 -20.33 -40.04 12.64
CA GLN A 108 -21.74 -40.11 13.02
C GLN A 108 -22.35 -41.49 12.72
N LYS A 109 -21.99 -42.09 11.58
CA LYS A 109 -22.43 -43.44 11.23
C LYS A 109 -21.94 -44.47 12.27
N LEU A 110 -20.68 -44.37 12.67
CA LEU A 110 -20.07 -45.28 13.64
C LEU A 110 -20.70 -45.10 15.04
N GLU A 111 -20.97 -43.86 15.47
CA GLU A 111 -21.72 -43.57 16.70
C GLU A 111 -23.13 -44.18 16.68
N LEU A 112 -23.84 -44.11 15.54
CA LEU A 112 -25.15 -44.74 15.38
C LEU A 112 -25.07 -46.27 15.44
N GLU A 113 -24.07 -46.89 14.81
CA GLU A 113 -23.83 -48.34 14.86
C GLU A 113 -23.57 -48.81 16.31
N ILE A 114 -22.76 -48.08 17.08
CA ILE A 114 -22.52 -48.34 18.50
C ILE A 114 -23.83 -48.30 19.29
N GLN A 115 -24.67 -47.27 19.09
CA GLN A 115 -25.96 -47.17 19.79
C GLN A 115 -26.93 -48.30 19.41
N GLN A 116 -26.96 -48.69 18.13
CA GLN A 116 -27.79 -49.82 17.67
C GLN A 116 -27.35 -51.15 18.29
N LEU A 117 -26.04 -51.43 18.30
CA LEU A 117 -25.48 -52.63 18.92
C LEU A 117 -25.76 -52.66 20.43
N LYS A 118 -25.54 -51.54 21.12
CA LYS A 118 -25.86 -51.38 22.55
C LYS A 118 -27.34 -51.62 22.86
N GLY A 119 -28.23 -51.12 22.01
CA GLY A 119 -29.68 -51.34 22.14
C GLY A 119 -30.07 -52.81 21.93
N LYS A 120 -29.54 -53.46 20.89
CA LYS A 120 -29.78 -54.89 20.61
C LYS A 120 -29.32 -55.79 21.76
N LEU A 121 -28.12 -55.52 22.29
CA LEU A 121 -27.53 -56.27 23.39
C LEU A 121 -28.42 -56.16 24.64
N LYS A 122 -28.87 -54.95 24.98
CA LYS A 122 -29.77 -54.71 26.12
C LYS A 122 -31.13 -55.43 25.98
N VAL A 123 -31.72 -55.47 24.77
CA VAL A 123 -32.96 -56.21 24.52
C VAL A 123 -32.74 -57.71 24.74
N MET A 124 -31.64 -58.27 24.24
CA MET A 124 -31.32 -59.69 24.40
C MET A 124 -31.09 -60.09 25.86
N GLU A 125 -30.50 -59.21 26.69
CA GLU A 125 -30.35 -59.43 28.14
C GLU A 125 -31.68 -59.51 28.91
N HIS A 126 -32.73 -58.85 28.42
CA HIS A 126 -34.03 -58.74 29.12
C HIS A 126 -35.10 -59.69 28.57
N MET A 127 -34.81 -60.47 27.51
CA MET A 127 -35.75 -61.44 26.95
C MET A 127 -35.84 -62.68 27.84
N PRO A 128 -37.02 -63.05 28.38
CA PRO A 128 -37.19 -64.27 29.15
C PRO A 128 -37.28 -65.46 28.19
N GLY A 129 -36.17 -66.18 28.01
CA GLY A 129 -36.07 -67.40 27.21
C GLY A 129 -34.78 -68.16 27.55
N ASP A 130 -34.84 -69.49 27.47
CA ASP A 130 -33.87 -70.45 28.03
C ASP A 130 -32.39 -70.05 27.86
N GLU A 131 -31.59 -70.34 28.89
CA GLU A 131 -30.13 -70.23 28.91
C GLU A 131 -29.44 -71.23 27.95
N ASP A 132 -29.88 -71.28 26.70
CA ASP A 132 -29.28 -72.08 25.65
C ASP A 132 -27.93 -71.50 25.23
N SER A 133 -26.94 -72.37 25.04
CA SER A 133 -25.57 -72.01 24.64
C SER A 133 -25.51 -71.14 23.37
N ALA A 134 -26.48 -71.28 22.47
CA ALA A 134 -26.61 -70.48 21.25
C ALA A 134 -26.94 -69.00 21.53
N SER A 135 -27.81 -68.71 22.49
CA SER A 135 -28.17 -67.33 22.89
C SER A 135 -26.97 -66.63 23.54
N LYS A 136 -26.21 -67.37 24.35
CA LYS A 136 -25.00 -66.89 25.04
C LYS A 136 -23.87 -66.57 24.05
N ASN A 137 -23.66 -67.42 23.04
CA ASN A 137 -22.70 -67.16 21.97
C ASN A 137 -23.04 -65.90 21.18
N LYS A 138 -24.32 -65.69 20.86
CA LYS A 138 -24.77 -64.50 20.12
C LYS A 138 -24.58 -63.19 20.91
N ILE A 139 -24.78 -63.22 22.23
CA ILE A 139 -24.51 -62.07 23.11
C ILE A 139 -23.01 -61.76 23.12
N ASN A 140 -22.15 -62.79 23.20
CA ASN A 140 -20.70 -62.60 23.17
C ASN A 140 -20.23 -62.01 21.83
N GLU A 141 -20.70 -62.54 20.69
CA GLU A 141 -20.40 -62.00 19.36
C GLU A 141 -20.79 -60.52 19.22
N LEU A 142 -21.99 -60.14 19.69
CA LEU A 142 -22.44 -58.74 19.68
C LEU A 142 -21.63 -57.85 20.62
N SER A 143 -21.18 -58.39 21.76
CA SER A 143 -20.34 -57.67 22.71
C SER A 143 -18.95 -57.39 22.14
N GLU A 144 -18.34 -58.37 21.48
CA GLU A 144 -17.04 -58.22 20.81
C GLU A 144 -17.13 -57.18 19.68
N ALA A 145 -18.15 -57.26 18.83
CA ALA A 145 -18.36 -56.29 17.75
C ALA A 145 -18.65 -54.87 18.28
N LEU A 146 -19.36 -54.74 19.39
CA LEU A 146 -19.58 -53.45 20.05
C LEU A 146 -18.26 -52.88 20.59
N GLN A 147 -17.45 -53.71 21.24
CA GLN A 147 -16.15 -53.30 21.76
C GLN A 147 -15.20 -52.86 20.64
N GLU A 148 -15.12 -53.60 19.54
CA GLU A 148 -14.30 -53.24 18.38
C GLU A 148 -14.68 -51.85 17.82
N LYS A 149 -15.98 -51.55 17.75
CA LYS A 149 -16.46 -50.24 17.28
C LYS A 149 -16.17 -49.11 18.27
N ILE A 150 -16.28 -49.36 19.57
CA ILE A 150 -15.89 -48.38 20.60
C ILE A 150 -14.39 -48.08 20.50
N ASP A 151 -13.56 -49.12 20.38
CA ASP A 151 -12.11 -48.97 20.23
C ASP A 151 -11.74 -48.21 18.94
N GLU A 152 -12.47 -48.43 17.84
CA GLU A 152 -12.31 -47.68 16.58
C GLU A 152 -12.62 -46.19 16.77
N LEU A 153 -13.72 -45.86 17.46
CA LEU A 153 -14.10 -44.47 17.77
C LEU A 153 -13.06 -43.79 18.66
N ASP A 154 -12.67 -44.46 19.76
CA ASP A 154 -11.68 -43.95 20.73
C ASP A 154 -10.32 -43.72 20.07
N GLY A 155 -9.89 -44.63 19.18
CA GLY A 155 -8.68 -44.48 18.39
C GLY A 155 -8.71 -43.24 17.49
N MET A 156 -9.85 -43.00 16.83
CA MET A 156 -10.03 -41.81 15.99
C MET A 156 -10.03 -40.51 16.80
N GLU A 157 -10.69 -40.48 17.96
CA GLU A 157 -10.73 -39.30 18.83
C GLU A 157 -9.35 -39.00 19.44
N SER A 158 -8.62 -40.02 19.86
CA SER A 158 -7.24 -39.90 20.37
C SER A 158 -6.28 -39.34 19.32
N LEU A 159 -6.39 -39.81 18.07
CA LEU A 159 -5.61 -39.28 16.96
C LEU A 159 -5.95 -37.81 16.71
N ASN A 160 -7.23 -37.45 16.68
CA ASN A 160 -7.66 -36.07 16.48
C ASN A 160 -7.12 -35.14 17.59
N GLN A 161 -7.24 -35.55 18.85
CA GLN A 161 -6.69 -34.80 20.00
C GLN A 161 -5.17 -34.59 19.87
N THR A 162 -4.45 -35.63 19.44
CA THR A 162 -3.00 -35.56 19.20
C THR A 162 -2.66 -34.57 18.10
N LEU A 163 -3.42 -34.56 17.00
CA LEU A 163 -3.23 -33.63 15.89
C LEU A 163 -3.49 -32.18 16.32
N VAL A 164 -4.56 -31.92 17.06
CA VAL A 164 -4.88 -30.58 17.61
C VAL A 164 -3.76 -30.07 18.52
N ILE A 165 -3.21 -30.93 19.39
CA ILE A 165 -2.08 -30.56 20.26
C ILE A 165 -0.83 -30.23 19.42
N LYS A 166 -0.53 -31.03 18.39
CA LYS A 166 0.63 -30.78 17.51
C LYS A 166 0.47 -29.49 16.70
N GLU A 167 -0.71 -29.24 16.15
CA GLU A 167 -1.02 -28.00 15.42
C GLU A 167 -0.86 -26.79 16.33
N SER A 168 -1.44 -26.84 17.54
CA SER A 168 -1.32 -25.77 18.53
C SER A 168 0.14 -25.46 18.86
N LYS A 169 0.96 -26.49 19.12
CA LYS A 169 2.40 -26.33 19.36
C LYS A 169 3.12 -25.70 18.17
N SER A 170 2.88 -26.21 16.96
CA SER A 170 3.50 -25.66 15.75
C SER A 170 3.09 -24.21 15.50
N ASN A 171 1.83 -23.85 15.78
CA ASN A 171 1.35 -22.48 15.65
C ASN A 171 2.02 -21.54 16.67
N ILE A 172 2.21 -22.00 17.91
CA ILE A 172 2.97 -21.25 18.93
C ILE A 172 4.40 -21.01 18.44
N GLU A 173 5.11 -22.04 17.99
CA GLU A 173 6.48 -21.91 17.46
C GLU A 173 6.57 -20.93 16.29
N LEU A 174 5.59 -20.96 15.37
CA LEU A 174 5.52 -20.02 14.24
C LEU A 174 5.28 -18.58 14.70
N GLN A 175 4.42 -18.37 15.70
CA GLN A 175 4.17 -17.05 16.26
C GLN A 175 5.39 -16.50 17.00
N GLU A 176 6.09 -17.34 17.76
CA GLU A 176 7.34 -16.99 18.43
C GLU A 176 8.42 -16.60 17.41
N ALA A 177 8.62 -17.41 16.36
CA ALA A 177 9.58 -17.11 15.30
C ALA A 177 9.26 -15.79 14.56
N ARG A 178 7.98 -15.51 14.33
CA ARG A 178 7.54 -14.24 13.74
C ARG A 178 7.86 -13.07 14.67
N LYS A 179 7.54 -13.19 15.96
CA LYS A 179 7.80 -12.15 16.96
C LYS A 179 9.29 -11.87 17.09
N GLU A 180 10.12 -12.90 17.06
CA GLU A 180 11.58 -12.76 17.10
C GLU A 180 12.13 -12.04 15.86
N LEU A 181 11.60 -12.35 14.68
CA LEU A 181 11.94 -11.62 13.45
C LEU A 181 11.55 -10.14 13.54
N GLU A 182 10.36 -9.84 14.06
CA GLU A 182 9.89 -8.46 14.24
C GLU A 182 10.77 -7.70 15.24
N ASN A 183 11.12 -8.33 16.38
CA ASN A 183 12.06 -7.78 17.36
C ASN A 183 13.44 -7.52 16.76
N GLY A 184 14.02 -8.48 16.05
CA GLY A 184 15.32 -8.31 15.41
C GLY A 184 15.34 -7.19 14.36
N LEU A 185 14.21 -6.92 13.69
CA LEU A 185 14.09 -5.80 12.74
C LEU A 185 13.91 -4.45 13.44
N LEU A 186 13.34 -4.40 14.65
CA LEU A 186 13.34 -3.19 15.47
C LEU A 186 14.77 -2.75 15.80
N ASP A 187 15.64 -3.67 16.21
CA ASP A 187 17.04 -3.38 16.56
C ASP A 187 17.87 -2.90 15.35
N LEU A 188 17.49 -3.33 14.15
CA LEU A 188 18.13 -2.92 12.89
C LEU A 188 17.66 -1.54 12.39
N SER A 189 16.63 -0.94 13.00
CA SER A 189 16.01 0.32 12.56
C SER A 189 16.89 1.58 12.77
N GLY A 190 18.13 1.41 13.21
CA GLY A 190 19.15 2.47 13.26
C GLY A 190 19.79 2.80 11.90
N GLY A 191 19.59 1.99 10.85
CA GLY A 191 20.20 2.17 9.53
C GLY A 191 19.19 2.41 8.39
N GLN A 192 19.67 2.90 7.23
CA GLN A 192 18.91 3.10 5.98
C GLN A 192 18.42 1.77 5.34
N THR A 193 17.77 0.89 6.10
CA THR A 193 17.17 -0.34 5.56
C THR A 193 15.78 -0.03 5.01
N HIS A 194 15.50 -0.47 3.79
CA HIS A 194 14.19 -0.26 3.17
C HIS A 194 13.10 -1.20 3.69
N ILE A 195 13.46 -2.20 4.52
CA ILE A 195 12.52 -3.08 5.22
C ILE A 195 12.77 -2.94 6.73
N GLY A 196 11.69 -2.82 7.50
CA GLY A 196 11.74 -2.71 8.96
C GLY A 196 10.34 -2.76 9.56
N ILE A 197 10.22 -2.37 10.83
CA ILE A 197 8.93 -2.30 11.53
C ILE A 197 8.41 -0.88 11.46
N LYS A 198 7.21 -0.70 10.88
CA LYS A 198 6.47 0.56 10.89
C LYS A 198 5.42 0.51 11.97
N ARG A 199 5.40 1.51 12.84
CA ARG A 199 4.34 1.70 13.83
C ARG A 199 3.20 2.47 13.19
N MET A 200 2.05 1.83 13.07
CA MET A 200 0.89 2.39 12.37
C MET A 200 0.24 3.47 13.25
N GLY A 201 0.01 4.64 12.68
CA GLY A 201 -0.57 5.76 13.42
C GLY A 201 0.39 6.55 14.31
N GLU A 202 1.69 6.25 14.28
CA GLU A 202 2.74 7.09 14.88
C GLU A 202 3.33 8.03 13.83
N LEU A 203 3.75 9.23 14.26
CA LEU A 203 4.39 10.19 13.39
C LEU A 203 5.90 9.91 13.35
N ASP A 204 6.49 9.82 12.15
CA ASP A 204 7.95 9.71 12.03
C ASP A 204 8.56 11.06 12.41
N LEU A 205 9.08 11.16 13.63
CA LEU A 205 9.69 12.37 14.17
C LEU A 205 10.78 12.95 13.24
N LYS A 206 11.57 12.13 12.55
CA LYS A 206 12.61 12.63 11.63
C LYS A 206 12.00 13.24 10.38
N ALA A 207 10.99 12.59 9.81
CA ALA A 207 10.27 13.13 8.66
C ALA A 207 9.47 14.39 9.05
N PHE A 208 8.82 14.36 10.21
CA PHE A 208 8.04 15.45 10.77
C PHE A 208 8.91 16.68 11.03
N SER A 209 10.08 16.50 11.66
CA SER A 209 11.05 17.59 11.85
C SER A 209 11.58 18.16 10.55
N LYS A 210 11.81 17.34 9.51
CA LYS A 210 12.20 17.84 8.18
C LYS A 210 11.11 18.67 7.52
N ALA A 211 9.85 18.30 7.68
CA ALA A 211 8.73 19.08 7.17
C ALA A 211 8.65 20.43 7.91
N CYS A 212 8.77 20.42 9.24
CA CYS A 212 8.78 21.63 10.07
C CYS A 212 9.96 22.57 9.74
N GLN A 213 11.15 22.02 9.42
CA GLN A 213 12.32 22.83 9.07
C GLN A 213 12.15 23.65 7.79
N LYS A 214 11.25 23.26 6.88
CA LYS A 214 10.92 24.06 5.69
C LYS A 214 10.12 25.33 6.04
N GLU A 215 9.54 25.42 7.25
CA GLU A 215 8.68 26.52 7.69
C GLU A 215 9.43 27.73 8.29
N ARG A 216 10.78 27.73 8.28
CA ARG A 216 11.64 28.86 8.73
C ARG A 216 11.26 29.43 10.11
N THR A 217 11.70 28.78 11.18
CA THR A 217 11.77 29.40 12.52
C THR A 217 13.08 29.05 13.23
N GLU A 218 13.65 30.03 13.96
CA GLU A 218 14.73 29.78 14.93
C GLU A 218 14.18 28.84 16.03
N ASN A 219 14.91 27.76 16.35
CA ASN A 219 14.50 26.62 17.21
C ASN A 219 13.59 25.56 16.57
N ALA A 220 13.58 25.42 15.24
CA ALA A 220 12.75 24.48 14.48
C ALA A 220 12.73 23.02 15.01
N GLU A 221 13.84 22.49 15.53
CA GLU A 221 13.90 21.09 16.03
C GLU A 221 13.10 20.87 17.32
N VAL A 222 13.19 21.81 18.27
CA VAL A 222 12.45 21.72 19.55
C VAL A 222 10.97 21.94 19.32
N THR A 223 10.63 22.90 18.44
CA THR A 223 9.25 23.18 18.03
C THR A 223 8.62 21.99 17.30
N ALA A 224 9.37 21.32 16.42
CA ALA A 224 8.89 20.13 15.71
C ALA A 224 8.59 18.96 16.65
N ALA A 225 9.45 18.71 17.64
CA ALA A 225 9.23 17.63 18.61
C ALA A 225 7.99 17.89 19.48
N PHE A 226 7.77 19.14 19.90
CA PHE A 226 6.57 19.53 20.64
C PHE A 226 5.31 19.37 19.80
N LEU A 227 5.34 19.86 18.55
CA LEU A 227 4.20 19.76 17.63
C LEU A 227 3.87 18.30 17.29
N CYS A 228 4.89 17.47 17.03
CA CYS A 228 4.74 16.03 16.79
C CYS A 228 4.05 15.35 17.98
N SER A 229 4.52 15.62 19.20
CA SER A 229 3.96 15.04 20.43
C SER A 229 2.51 15.48 20.66
N LYS A 230 2.20 16.76 20.41
CA LYS A 230 0.82 17.29 20.48
C LYS A 230 -0.11 16.53 19.55
N TRP A 231 0.28 16.35 18.29
CA TRP A 231 -0.56 15.67 17.31
C TRP A 231 -0.68 14.18 17.57
N GLU A 232 0.37 13.51 18.04
CA GLU A 232 0.25 12.12 18.50
C GLU A 232 -0.74 11.97 19.65
N ALA A 233 -0.76 12.91 20.59
CA ALA A 233 -1.71 12.91 21.70
C ALA A 233 -3.15 13.10 21.20
N GLU A 234 -3.36 14.01 20.25
CA GLU A 234 -4.67 14.21 19.62
C GLU A 234 -5.10 12.95 18.84
N ILE A 235 -4.24 12.36 18.00
CA ILE A 235 -4.53 11.11 17.26
C ILE A 235 -4.95 9.96 18.20
N LYS A 236 -4.32 9.89 19.37
CA LYS A 236 -4.60 8.87 20.39
C LYS A 236 -5.84 9.19 21.23
N ASN A 237 -6.34 10.42 21.19
CA ASN A 237 -7.50 10.86 21.97
C ASN A 237 -8.78 10.12 21.51
N PRO A 238 -9.44 9.33 22.37
CA PRO A 238 -10.68 8.64 22.01
C PRO A 238 -11.85 9.59 21.75
N ASP A 239 -11.85 10.78 22.37
CA ASP A 239 -12.93 11.77 22.24
C ASP A 239 -12.83 12.58 20.94
N TRP A 240 -11.70 12.50 20.23
CA TRP A 240 -11.51 13.16 18.94
C TRP A 240 -11.48 12.11 17.82
N HIS A 241 -12.61 12.00 17.13
CA HIS A 241 -12.81 11.02 16.06
C HIS A 241 -13.41 11.69 14.81
N PRO A 242 -12.61 12.42 14.03
CA PRO A 242 -13.08 13.20 12.89
C PRO A 242 -13.34 12.30 11.65
N PHE A 243 -14.15 11.27 11.81
CA PHE A 243 -14.45 10.30 10.75
C PHE A 243 -15.94 10.19 10.48
N ARG A 244 -16.26 10.05 9.19
CA ARG A 244 -17.58 9.68 8.69
C ARG A 244 -17.50 8.39 7.93
N VAL A 245 -18.44 7.49 8.19
CA VAL A 245 -18.61 6.29 7.39
C VAL A 245 -19.40 6.64 6.13
N VAL A 246 -18.82 6.31 4.97
CA VAL A 246 -19.48 6.41 3.66
C VAL A 246 -19.43 5.05 2.97
N THR A 247 -20.48 4.73 2.24
CA THR A 247 -20.54 3.51 1.43
C THR A 247 -20.05 3.82 0.02
N ILE A 248 -18.91 3.28 -0.36
CA ILE A 248 -18.36 3.37 -1.72
C ILE A 248 -18.32 1.95 -2.28
N ASP A 249 -19.02 1.72 -3.40
CA ASP A 249 -19.12 0.40 -4.05
C ASP A 249 -19.57 -0.74 -3.13
N GLY A 250 -20.50 -0.46 -2.22
CA GLY A 250 -21.03 -1.44 -1.26
C GLY A 250 -20.11 -1.77 -0.09
N LYS A 251 -18.95 -1.09 0.03
CA LYS A 251 -18.03 -1.21 1.16
C LYS A 251 -18.09 0.05 2.01
N GLU A 252 -18.26 -0.12 3.32
CA GLU A 252 -18.15 0.96 4.28
C GLU A 252 -16.68 1.40 4.42
N MET A 253 -16.42 2.68 4.17
CA MET A 253 -15.12 3.31 4.32
C MET A 253 -15.25 4.53 5.23
N ALA A 254 -14.30 4.68 6.16
CA ALA A 254 -14.20 5.87 6.98
C ALA A 254 -13.39 6.94 6.25
N ILE A 255 -14.00 8.10 6.00
CA ILE A 255 -13.34 9.29 5.46
C ILE A 255 -13.19 10.33 6.56
N ILE A 256 -12.11 11.12 6.50
CA ILE A 256 -11.91 12.24 7.44
C ILE A 256 -12.90 13.36 7.09
N GLU A 257 -13.65 13.82 8.08
CA GLU A 257 -14.55 14.97 7.92
C GLU A 257 -13.79 16.31 7.91
N ASP A 258 -14.48 17.38 7.50
CA ASP A 258 -13.95 18.74 7.58
C ASP A 258 -13.88 19.21 9.04
N ASP A 259 -12.82 18.78 9.72
CA ASP A 259 -12.55 19.03 11.14
C ASP A 259 -11.79 20.35 11.35
N ALA A 260 -12.22 21.12 12.35
CA ALA A 260 -11.66 22.44 12.64
C ALA A 260 -10.18 22.39 13.08
N LYS A 261 -9.76 21.37 13.83
CA LYS A 261 -8.35 21.22 14.25
C LYS A 261 -7.48 20.89 13.05
N LEU A 262 -7.94 19.98 12.18
CA LEU A 262 -7.22 19.63 10.96
C LEU A 262 -7.13 20.80 9.96
N ARG A 263 -8.16 21.64 9.89
CA ARG A 263 -8.13 22.87 9.08
C ARG A 263 -7.10 23.86 9.61
N ALA A 264 -7.11 24.12 10.92
CA ALA A 264 -6.12 24.97 11.57
C ALA A 264 -4.69 24.44 11.37
N LEU A 265 -4.48 23.11 11.50
CA LEU A 265 -3.18 22.47 11.22
C LEU A 265 -2.67 22.78 9.81
N LYS A 266 -3.55 22.67 8.81
CA LYS A 266 -3.21 22.89 7.42
C LYS A 266 -2.90 24.35 7.12
N GLU A 267 -3.59 25.27 7.77
CA GLU A 267 -3.36 26.72 7.65
C GLU A 267 -2.06 27.15 8.34
N GLU A 268 -1.78 26.63 9.53
CA GLU A 268 -0.61 27.00 10.35
C GLU A 268 0.69 26.33 9.87
N HIS A 269 0.60 25.07 9.43
CA HIS A 269 1.76 24.19 9.21
C HIS A 269 1.80 23.54 7.80
N GLY A 270 0.91 23.98 6.92
CA GLY A 270 0.88 23.56 5.52
C GLY A 270 0.44 22.11 5.26
N GLU A 271 0.43 21.77 3.96
CA GLU A 271 -0.09 20.49 3.46
C GLU A 271 0.76 19.28 3.86
N GLU A 272 2.08 19.43 4.01
CA GLU A 272 2.98 18.31 4.30
C GLU A 272 2.73 17.75 5.71
N ILE A 273 2.58 18.63 6.70
CA ILE A 273 2.27 18.24 8.08
C ILE A 273 0.83 17.74 8.19
N TYR A 274 -0.12 18.41 7.54
CA TYR A 274 -1.50 17.95 7.44
C TYR A 274 -1.59 16.53 6.86
N ALA A 275 -0.88 16.23 5.78
CA ALA A 275 -0.87 14.91 5.15
C ALA A 275 -0.28 13.82 6.07
N MET A 276 0.75 14.13 6.86
CA MET A 276 1.32 13.18 7.83
C MET A 276 0.34 12.86 8.96
N VAL A 277 -0.32 13.87 9.54
CA VAL A 277 -1.29 13.70 10.62
C VAL A 277 -2.54 12.96 10.15
N THR A 278 -3.10 13.34 9.00
CA THR A 278 -4.28 12.66 8.43
C THR A 278 -3.98 11.21 8.05
N LYS A 279 -2.78 10.92 7.52
CA LYS A 279 -2.34 9.54 7.28
C LYS A 279 -2.27 8.74 8.59
N ALA A 280 -1.66 9.28 9.64
CA ALA A 280 -1.57 8.62 10.94
C ALA A 280 -2.95 8.40 11.60
N LEU A 281 -3.88 9.34 11.43
CA LEU A 281 -5.28 9.19 11.84
C LEU A 281 -5.96 8.03 11.11
N LEU A 282 -5.87 7.97 9.79
CA LEU A 282 -6.46 6.90 8.98
C LEU A 282 -5.91 5.53 9.36
N GLU A 283 -4.59 5.43 9.52
CA GLU A 283 -3.93 4.21 9.98
C GLU A 283 -4.45 3.79 11.36
N THR A 284 -4.56 4.70 12.31
CA THR A 284 -5.09 4.41 13.64
C THR A 284 -6.53 3.89 13.58
N ASN A 285 -7.38 4.51 12.76
CA ASN A 285 -8.78 4.13 12.63
C ASN A 285 -8.96 2.74 11.99
N GLU A 286 -8.18 2.42 10.95
CA GLU A 286 -8.21 1.11 10.31
C GLU A 286 -7.87 0.00 11.32
N TYR A 287 -6.90 0.21 12.20
CA TYR A 287 -6.51 -0.79 13.21
C TYR A 287 -7.50 -0.88 14.37
N LYS A 288 -8.06 0.25 14.82
CA LYS A 288 -9.15 0.27 15.82
C LYS A 288 -10.37 -0.52 15.31
N SER A 289 -10.73 -0.36 14.04
CA SER A 289 -11.85 -1.11 13.42
C SER A 289 -11.61 -2.63 13.37
N LYS A 290 -10.33 -3.05 13.37
CA LYS A 290 -9.92 -4.46 13.41
C LYS A 290 -9.78 -5.02 14.83
N GLY A 291 -10.05 -4.23 15.86
CA GLY A 291 -9.95 -4.65 17.27
C GLY A 291 -8.53 -4.80 17.79
N SER A 292 -7.52 -4.22 17.12
CA SER A 292 -6.10 -4.31 17.51
C SER A 292 -5.55 -2.95 17.94
N TYR A 293 -4.71 -2.93 18.98
CA TYR A 293 -3.85 -1.79 19.32
C TYR A 293 -2.80 -1.54 18.22
N PRO A 294 -2.12 -0.37 18.18
CA PRO A 294 -1.04 -0.11 17.23
C PRO A 294 0.04 -1.19 17.36
N VAL A 295 0.05 -2.14 16.42
CA VAL A 295 1.06 -3.19 16.32
C VAL A 295 2.06 -2.75 15.26
N GLY A 296 3.35 -2.94 15.54
CA GLY A 296 4.39 -2.75 14.55
C GLY A 296 4.20 -3.72 13.38
N GLU A 297 4.16 -3.21 12.16
CA GLU A 297 3.97 -4.00 10.96
C GLU A 297 5.27 -4.13 10.17
N LEU A 298 5.51 -5.32 9.62
CA LEU A 298 6.58 -5.52 8.65
C LEU A 298 6.29 -4.68 7.42
N TRP A 299 7.18 -3.71 7.14
CA TRP A 299 6.93 -2.67 6.14
C TRP A 299 8.12 -2.48 5.21
N ASN A 300 7.81 -2.23 3.94
CA ASN A 300 8.78 -1.79 2.95
C ASN A 300 8.64 -0.28 2.79
N PHE A 301 9.60 0.46 3.34
CA PHE A 301 9.63 1.92 3.29
C PHE A 301 9.91 2.48 1.90
N LYS A 302 10.51 1.69 0.99
CA LYS A 302 10.75 2.09 -0.40
C LYS A 302 9.48 1.97 -1.26
N GLU A 303 8.72 0.90 -1.07
CA GLU A 303 7.50 0.62 -1.83
C GLU A 303 6.21 1.09 -1.12
N ASN A 304 6.35 1.60 0.11
CA ASN A 304 5.24 2.05 0.97
C ASN A 304 4.11 1.01 1.08
N ARG A 305 4.46 -0.25 1.35
CA ARG A 305 3.51 -1.37 1.52
C ARG A 305 3.93 -2.33 2.61
N LYS A 306 2.99 -3.16 3.05
CA LYS A 306 3.26 -4.31 3.93
C LYS A 306 4.16 -5.32 3.24
N VAL A 307 4.98 -5.98 4.06
CA VAL A 307 5.94 -7.00 3.65
C VAL A 307 5.45 -8.37 4.10
N THR A 308 5.56 -9.36 3.22
CA THR A 308 5.26 -10.74 3.58
C THR A 308 6.37 -11.33 4.46
N LEU A 309 6.05 -12.33 5.29
CA LEU A 309 7.06 -12.98 6.13
C LEU A 309 8.22 -13.56 5.29
N LYS A 310 7.90 -14.13 4.12
CA LYS A 310 8.87 -14.64 3.15
C LYS A 310 9.83 -13.55 2.67
N GLU A 311 9.32 -12.38 2.30
CA GLU A 311 10.13 -11.23 1.88
C GLU A 311 11.04 -10.74 3.02
N ALA A 312 10.52 -10.64 4.25
CA ALA A 312 11.30 -10.22 5.42
C ALA A 312 12.46 -11.21 5.71
N VAL A 313 12.20 -12.51 5.69
CA VAL A 313 13.23 -13.54 5.87
C VAL A 313 14.29 -13.48 4.76
N GLN A 314 13.87 -13.33 3.50
CA GLN A 314 14.80 -13.16 2.38
C GLN A 314 15.68 -11.92 2.53
N PHE A 315 15.11 -10.82 3.02
CA PHE A 315 15.84 -9.60 3.29
C PHE A 315 16.92 -9.81 4.36
N VAL A 316 16.57 -10.40 5.50
CA VAL A 316 17.52 -10.70 6.59
C VAL A 316 18.64 -11.61 6.09
N LEU A 317 18.31 -12.66 5.33
CA LEU A 317 19.31 -13.56 4.75
C LEU A 317 20.28 -12.85 3.79
N ARG A 318 19.80 -11.90 2.98
CA ARG A 318 20.64 -11.09 2.09
C ARG A 318 21.56 -10.15 2.87
N GLN A 319 21.05 -9.51 3.93
CA GLN A 319 21.85 -8.66 4.81
C GLN A 319 22.97 -9.47 5.48
N TRP A 320 22.62 -10.63 6.03
CA TRP A 320 23.58 -11.53 6.66
C TRP A 320 24.70 -11.97 5.69
N ARG A 321 24.34 -12.38 4.47
CA ARG A 321 25.32 -12.75 3.43
C ARG A 321 26.25 -11.59 3.06
N THR A 322 25.71 -10.38 2.97
CA THR A 322 26.49 -9.17 2.64
C THR A 322 27.48 -8.84 3.75
N ASN A 323 27.04 -8.89 5.01
CA ASN A 323 27.90 -8.60 6.16
C ASN A 323 28.99 -9.66 6.35
N ARG A 324 28.72 -10.92 6.01
CA ARG A 324 29.72 -12.00 6.04
C ARG A 324 30.84 -11.84 5.01
N ARG A 325 30.58 -11.16 3.88
CA ARG A 325 31.61 -10.88 2.85
C ARG A 325 32.49 -9.67 3.17
N LYS A 326 32.07 -8.84 4.14
CA LYS A 326 32.81 -7.64 4.59
C LYS A 326 33.75 -7.92 5.76
N ARG A 327 33.63 -9.10 6.39
CA ARG A 327 34.56 -9.62 7.40
C ARG A 327 35.56 -10.55 6.73
#